data_AF-A0A2P8GL17-F1
#
_entry.id   AF-A0A2P8GL17-F1
#
_cell.length_a   1.000
_cell.length_b   1.000
_cell.length_c   1.000
_cell.angle_alpha   90.00
_cell.angle_beta   90.00
_cell.angle_gamma   90.00
#
_symmetry.space_group_name_H-M   'P 1'
#
loop_
_entity.id
_entity.type
_entity.pdbx_description
1 polymer ?
#
loop_
_entity_poly.entity_id
_entity_poly.type
_entity_poly.pdbx_seq_one_letter_code
_entity_poly.pdbx_strand_id
1 'polypeptide(L)'
;MLSLFYRSAAFMCISGLIFACTRPVAEDRRTTSQDSLEQASTGSAAVLSDEKKDNSARYQQYLLHLVHNNPSEKWPAYGAVPPEGALLPYHRVLAFYGNLYTPAMGVLGIPEEEMLARLKEETARWQQADTMIPVLPALHYIAVTAQEDPGPSGKYRLRMPKEQIDKVLTMAHQQKTLLFLDVQVGLSTLQDELPLLETYLRLPEVHLGIDPEYSMKHLQVPSSSIGTFDAADINYAITFLSDIVKRYNLPPKILVVHRFTQAMLTNYKDIKKVPEVQVVINMDGFGSPAKKIDSYTGFVAREPVQYTGFKLFYKVDPKTGKRLMRPEEVLALYPSPVYIQYQ
;
A
#
# COMPACT_ATOMS: atom_id res chain seq x y z
N MET A 1 -10.91 -3.28 -60.21
CA MET A 1 -10.98 -4.73 -60.45
C MET A 1 -11.76 -5.35 -59.30
N LEU A 2 -13.03 -5.72 -59.55
CA LEU A 2 -13.55 -7.10 -59.49
C LEU A 2 -13.23 -7.80 -58.14
N SER A 3 -14.17 -7.87 -57.20
CA SER A 3 -15.25 -8.87 -57.07
C SER A 3 -14.72 -10.31 -56.87
N LEU A 4 -14.97 -10.94 -55.71
CA LEU A 4 -15.90 -12.08 -55.57
C LEU A 4 -15.83 -12.73 -54.17
N PHE A 5 -17.02 -13.13 -53.73
CA PHE A 5 -17.37 -14.03 -52.64
C PHE A 5 -16.66 -15.39 -52.68
N TYR A 6 -16.53 -16.07 -51.53
CA TYR A 6 -17.00 -17.47 -51.39
C TYR A 6 -17.29 -17.84 -49.92
N ARG A 7 -18.51 -18.35 -49.69
CA ARG A 7 -18.96 -19.07 -48.49
C ARG A 7 -18.63 -20.56 -48.65
N SER A 8 -18.40 -21.28 -47.55
CA SER A 8 -19.25 -22.42 -47.12
C SER A 8 -18.55 -23.36 -46.14
N ALA A 9 -19.36 -23.81 -45.18
CA ALA A 9 -19.09 -24.85 -44.20
C ALA A 9 -19.24 -26.26 -44.79
N ALA A 10 -18.63 -27.26 -44.14
CA ALA A 10 -19.11 -28.64 -44.21
C ALA A 10 -18.76 -29.42 -42.92
N PHE A 11 -19.82 -29.98 -42.35
CA PHE A 11 -19.87 -31.03 -41.34
C PHE A 11 -19.27 -32.35 -41.86
N MET A 12 -18.63 -33.13 -40.98
CA MET A 12 -18.74 -34.60 -41.05
C MET A 12 -18.57 -35.22 -39.66
N CYS A 13 -19.43 -36.19 -39.37
CA CYS A 13 -19.73 -36.78 -38.07
C CYS A 13 -19.39 -38.31 -38.09
N ILE A 14 -19.49 -38.96 -36.91
CA ILE A 14 -19.62 -40.42 -36.65
C ILE A 14 -18.31 -41.23 -36.69
N SER A 15 -17.91 -42.13 -35.77
CA SER A 15 -18.46 -42.90 -34.62
C SER A 15 -17.24 -43.36 -33.76
N GLY A 16 -17.26 -43.56 -32.44
CA GLY A 16 -18.19 -44.34 -31.61
C GLY A 16 -17.45 -45.60 -31.10
N LEU A 17 -17.09 -45.65 -29.81
CA LEU A 17 -16.89 -46.91 -29.08
C LEU A 17 -17.15 -46.70 -27.59
N ILE A 18 -18.02 -47.58 -27.09
CA ILE A 18 -18.64 -47.61 -25.77
C ILE A 18 -17.72 -48.37 -24.81
N PHE A 19 -17.52 -47.86 -23.60
CA PHE A 19 -17.32 -48.69 -22.41
C PHE A 19 -18.03 -48.06 -21.21
N ALA A 20 -18.98 -48.81 -20.66
CA ALA A 20 -19.67 -48.52 -19.42
C ALA A 20 -18.82 -49.00 -18.23
N CYS A 21 -18.82 -48.25 -17.13
CA CYS A 21 -18.97 -48.80 -15.78
C CYS A 21 -19.17 -47.70 -14.72
N THR A 22 -20.26 -47.86 -13.97
CA THR A 22 -20.46 -47.57 -12.53
C THR A 22 -20.19 -46.16 -11.98
N ARG A 23 -21.28 -45.49 -11.56
CA ARG A 23 -21.30 -44.35 -10.62
C ARG A 23 -21.06 -44.83 -9.18
N PRO A 24 -20.34 -44.05 -8.35
CA PRO A 24 -20.60 -43.99 -6.92
C PRO A 24 -21.30 -42.69 -6.52
N VAL A 25 -22.04 -42.81 -5.42
CA VAL A 25 -22.91 -41.85 -4.75
C VAL A 25 -22.09 -40.72 -4.11
N ALA A 26 -22.66 -39.51 -4.11
CA ALA A 26 -22.10 -38.34 -3.47
C ALA A 26 -22.24 -38.45 -1.94
N GLU A 27 -21.11 -38.29 -1.23
CA GLU A 27 -21.07 -38.16 0.23
C GLU A 27 -20.65 -36.73 0.60
N ASP A 28 -21.40 -36.17 1.54
CA ASP A 28 -21.37 -34.80 2.03
C ASP A 28 -20.07 -34.50 2.80
N ARG A 29 -19.34 -33.45 2.42
CA ARG A 29 -18.23 -32.88 3.20
C ARG A 29 -18.49 -31.40 3.47
N ARG A 30 -19.38 -31.14 4.42
CA ARG A 30 -19.48 -29.87 5.15
C ARG A 30 -19.08 -30.09 6.61
N THR A 31 -17.79 -30.27 6.90
CA THR A 31 -17.22 -30.12 8.26
C THR A 31 -15.72 -30.33 8.18
N THR A 32 -14.94 -29.26 7.93
CA THR A 32 -13.47 -29.25 8.14
C THR A 32 -12.85 -27.85 8.18
N SER A 33 -13.60 -26.77 7.87
CA SER A 33 -13.04 -25.41 7.82
C SER A 33 -13.26 -24.55 9.06
N GLN A 34 -14.04 -25.00 10.05
CA GLN A 34 -14.26 -24.25 11.30
C GLN A 34 -13.31 -24.67 12.43
N ASP A 35 -12.97 -25.96 12.53
CA ASP A 35 -12.06 -26.47 13.58
C ASP A 35 -10.60 -25.99 13.44
N SER A 36 -10.17 -25.64 12.23
CA SER A 36 -8.81 -25.17 11.96
C SER A 36 -8.58 -23.69 12.29
N LEU A 37 -9.64 -22.93 12.57
CA LEU A 37 -9.57 -21.51 12.94
C LEU A 37 -9.68 -21.29 14.47
N GLU A 38 -10.28 -22.22 15.22
CA GLU A 38 -10.39 -22.11 16.67
C GLU A 38 -9.11 -22.51 17.42
N GLN A 39 -8.31 -23.43 16.88
CA GLN A 39 -7.06 -23.88 17.53
C GLN A 39 -5.88 -22.90 17.44
N ALA A 40 -5.99 -21.82 16.66
CA ALA A 40 -5.01 -20.73 16.67
C ALA A 40 -5.18 -19.77 17.86
N SER A 41 -6.31 -19.85 18.58
CA SER A 41 -6.69 -18.86 19.60
C SER A 41 -6.19 -19.14 21.02
N THR A 42 -5.73 -20.36 21.33
CA THR A 42 -5.47 -20.77 22.71
C THR A 42 -3.99 -20.76 23.14
N GLY A 43 -3.07 -20.36 22.25
CA GLY A 43 -1.62 -20.30 22.55
C GLY A 43 -1.10 -18.97 23.11
N SER A 44 -1.90 -17.91 23.12
CA SER A 44 -1.43 -16.52 23.35
C SER A 44 -1.64 -15.99 24.79
N ALA A 45 -2.39 -16.68 25.64
CA ALA A 45 -2.90 -16.08 26.88
C ALA A 45 -1.93 -16.09 28.10
N ALA A 46 -0.68 -16.54 27.99
CA ALA A 46 0.20 -16.76 29.15
C ALA A 46 1.42 -15.81 29.29
N VAL A 47 1.58 -14.78 28.44
CA VAL A 47 2.74 -13.84 28.49
C VAL A 47 2.35 -12.42 28.93
N LEU A 48 1.08 -12.19 29.26
CA LEU A 48 0.46 -10.86 29.17
C LEU A 48 0.59 -9.91 30.38
N SER A 49 1.46 -10.16 31.37
CA SER A 49 1.60 -9.24 32.52
C SER A 49 2.89 -8.42 32.59
N ASP A 50 3.95 -8.78 31.84
CA ASP A 50 5.21 -8.01 31.81
C ASP A 50 5.46 -7.25 30.49
N GLU A 51 4.84 -7.65 29.38
CA GLU A 51 5.10 -7.07 28.03
C GLU A 51 4.62 -5.62 27.85
N LYS A 52 3.59 -5.17 28.60
CA LYS A 52 3.06 -3.80 28.44
C LYS A 52 4.06 -2.70 28.83
N LYS A 53 4.97 -2.96 29.78
CA LYS A 53 6.02 -2.00 30.16
C LYS A 53 7.13 -1.94 29.11
N ASP A 54 7.46 -3.07 28.50
CA ASP A 54 8.51 -3.18 27.47
C ASP A 54 8.09 -2.50 26.16
N ASN A 55 6.83 -2.68 25.74
CA ASN A 55 6.34 -2.11 24.49
C ASN A 55 6.45 -0.57 24.45
N SER A 56 6.19 0.13 25.55
CA SER A 56 6.31 1.59 25.60
C SER A 56 7.76 2.07 25.55
N ALA A 57 8.70 1.40 26.23
CA ALA A 57 10.11 1.78 26.21
C ALA A 57 10.74 1.51 24.84
N ARG A 58 10.44 0.34 24.26
CA ARG A 58 10.86 -0.04 22.92
C ARG A 58 10.28 0.89 21.86
N TYR A 59 9.00 1.27 21.97
CA TYR A 59 8.38 2.27 21.11
C TYR A 59 9.15 3.59 21.12
N GLN A 60 9.47 4.12 22.31
CA GLN A 60 10.24 5.36 22.42
C GLN A 60 11.65 5.24 21.85
N GLN A 61 12.32 4.10 22.07
CA GLN A 61 13.65 3.84 21.51
C GLN A 61 13.65 3.93 19.97
N TYR A 62 12.67 3.32 19.30
CA TYR A 62 12.54 3.41 17.85
C TYR A 62 12.16 4.82 17.38
N LEU A 63 11.27 5.52 18.08
CA LEU A 63 10.96 6.91 17.76
C LEU A 63 12.21 7.81 17.84
N LEU A 64 13.05 7.63 18.85
CA LEU A 64 14.31 8.35 18.99
C LEU A 64 15.30 7.99 17.89
N HIS A 65 15.39 6.72 17.50
CA HIS A 65 16.20 6.30 16.34
C HIS A 65 15.77 7.00 15.05
N LEU A 66 14.45 7.11 14.80
CA LEU A 66 13.94 7.83 13.62
C LEU A 66 14.27 9.32 13.63
N VAL A 67 14.64 9.91 14.77
CA VAL A 67 15.09 11.32 14.85
C VAL A 67 16.57 11.44 15.16
N HIS A 68 17.37 10.40 14.88
CA HIS A 68 18.83 10.40 15.09
C HIS A 68 19.23 10.70 16.55
N ASN A 69 18.40 10.27 17.51
CA ASN A 69 18.52 10.61 18.94
C ASN A 69 18.56 12.12 19.22
N ASN A 70 18.01 12.93 18.30
CA ASN A 70 17.99 14.38 18.37
C ASN A 70 16.55 14.89 18.22
N PRO A 71 15.69 14.73 19.24
CA PRO A 71 14.32 15.22 19.19
C PRO A 71 14.26 16.75 19.05
N SER A 72 13.22 17.23 18.39
CA SER A 72 12.90 18.64 18.19
C SER A 72 11.50 18.95 18.67
N GLU A 73 11.09 20.22 18.61
CA GLU A 73 9.72 20.64 18.95
C GLU A 73 8.64 19.94 18.09
N LYS A 74 9.01 19.46 16.89
CA LYS A 74 8.08 18.83 15.94
C LYS A 74 8.22 17.31 15.84
N TRP A 75 9.39 16.75 16.15
CA TRP A 75 9.69 15.34 15.95
C TRP A 75 10.37 14.71 17.17
N PRO A 76 10.02 13.45 17.53
CA PRO A 76 9.03 12.61 16.87
C PRO A 76 7.60 13.13 17.12
N ALA A 77 6.70 12.94 16.15
CA ALA A 77 5.32 13.39 16.23
C ALA A 77 4.52 12.46 17.15
N TYR A 78 4.70 12.59 18.46
CA TYR A 78 4.15 11.66 19.45
C TYR A 78 2.63 11.42 19.26
N GLY A 79 2.26 10.14 19.30
CA GLY A 79 0.89 9.65 19.37
C GLY A 79 0.72 8.74 20.58
N ALA A 80 -0.46 8.12 20.71
CA ALA A 80 -0.63 7.02 21.67
C ALA A 80 0.35 5.88 21.34
N VAL A 81 0.85 5.20 22.38
CA VAL A 81 1.61 3.95 22.18
C VAL A 81 0.70 3.00 21.41
N PRO A 82 1.13 2.50 20.24
CA PRO A 82 0.25 1.72 19.40
C PRO A 82 0.00 0.35 20.06
N PRO A 83 -1.18 -0.26 19.81
CA PRO A 83 -1.52 -1.54 20.40
C PRO A 83 -0.65 -2.65 19.81
N GLU A 84 -0.79 -3.85 20.35
CA GLU A 84 -0.09 -5.03 19.85
C GLU A 84 -0.34 -5.27 18.36
N GLY A 85 0.67 -5.80 17.65
CA GLY A 85 0.61 -6.02 16.20
C GLY A 85 0.86 -4.77 15.35
N ALA A 86 1.07 -3.60 15.95
CA ALA A 86 1.53 -2.43 15.22
C ALA A 86 2.88 -2.68 14.55
N LEU A 87 3.00 -2.22 13.30
CA LEU A 87 4.20 -2.44 12.49
C LEU A 87 5.20 -1.29 12.63
N LEU A 88 4.73 -0.04 12.74
CA LEU A 88 5.53 1.17 12.81
C LEU A 88 5.61 1.71 14.24
N PRO A 89 6.80 2.14 14.70
CA PRO A 89 8.10 2.18 14.01
C PRO A 89 8.94 0.90 14.17
N TYR A 90 8.35 -0.22 14.64
CA TYR A 90 9.09 -1.45 14.93
C TYR A 90 9.71 -2.11 13.70
N HIS A 91 9.16 -1.83 12.53
CA HIS A 91 9.62 -2.29 11.22
C HIS A 91 9.67 -1.13 10.24
N ARG A 92 10.58 -1.22 9.28
CA ARG A 92 10.61 -0.37 8.10
C ARG A 92 9.93 -1.11 6.96
N VAL A 93 8.92 -0.50 6.35
CA VAL A 93 8.25 -1.10 5.21
C VAL A 93 8.99 -0.70 3.93
N LEU A 94 9.31 -1.67 3.07
CA LEU A 94 9.87 -1.45 1.74
C LEU A 94 8.89 -1.97 0.69
N ALA A 95 8.31 -1.06 -0.08
CA ALA A 95 7.22 -1.33 -0.99
C ALA A 95 7.63 -1.17 -2.46
N PHE A 96 7.19 -2.10 -3.30
CA PHE A 96 7.24 -1.97 -4.76
C PHE A 96 5.88 -1.48 -5.26
N TYR A 97 5.85 -0.37 -5.99
CA TYR A 97 4.63 0.32 -6.42
C TYR A 97 4.25 0.02 -7.87
N GLY A 98 2.94 0.07 -8.18
CA GLY A 98 2.41 0.10 -9.55
C GLY A 98 1.20 -0.80 -9.77
N ASN A 99 1.00 -1.25 -11.01
CA ASN A 99 0.04 -2.30 -11.34
C ASN A 99 0.72 -3.41 -12.17
N LEU A 100 0.01 -4.52 -12.37
CA LEU A 100 0.55 -5.71 -13.05
C LEU A 100 0.49 -5.64 -14.58
N TYR A 101 -0.04 -4.55 -15.15
CA TYR A 101 -0.25 -4.44 -16.61
C TYR A 101 0.92 -3.79 -17.32
N THR A 102 1.61 -2.84 -16.69
CA THR A 102 2.62 -2.04 -17.37
C THR A 102 3.75 -1.58 -16.45
N PRO A 103 5.02 -1.70 -16.88
CA PRO A 103 6.16 -1.16 -16.15
C PRO A 103 6.29 0.36 -16.28
N ALA A 104 5.34 1.03 -16.96
CA ALA A 104 5.24 2.48 -17.00
C ALA A 104 4.61 3.06 -15.72
N MET A 105 3.76 2.29 -15.05
CA MET A 105 3.07 2.69 -13.81
C MET A 105 3.80 2.25 -12.53
N GLY A 106 4.90 1.50 -12.68
CA GLY A 106 5.81 1.18 -11.60
C GLY A 106 6.42 -0.20 -11.73
N VAL A 107 7.35 -0.51 -10.83
CA VAL A 107 8.11 -1.76 -10.80
C VAL A 107 7.23 -3.02 -10.68
N LEU A 108 6.00 -2.94 -10.16
CA LEU A 108 5.08 -4.08 -10.15
C LEU A 108 4.69 -4.59 -11.55
N GLY A 109 4.89 -3.78 -12.60
CA GLY A 109 4.54 -4.13 -13.97
C GLY A 109 5.62 -4.86 -14.75
N ILE A 110 6.77 -5.18 -14.14
CA ILE A 110 7.78 -6.08 -14.74
C ILE A 110 7.40 -7.56 -14.47
N PRO A 111 8.05 -8.55 -15.12
CA PRO A 111 7.78 -9.96 -14.85
C PRO A 111 7.86 -10.33 -13.36
N GLU A 112 6.92 -11.15 -12.90
CA GLU A 112 6.70 -11.44 -11.47
C GLU A 112 7.95 -11.98 -10.76
N GLU A 113 8.62 -12.98 -11.33
CA GLU A 113 9.83 -13.58 -10.75
C GLU A 113 10.96 -12.54 -10.62
N GLU A 114 11.13 -11.71 -11.65
CA GLU A 114 12.12 -10.64 -11.66
C GLU A 114 11.78 -9.55 -10.61
N MET A 115 10.50 -9.19 -10.51
CA MET A 115 10.00 -8.22 -9.52
C MET A 115 10.27 -8.69 -8.10
N LEU A 116 9.93 -9.95 -7.77
CA LEU A 116 10.13 -10.52 -6.44
C LEU A 116 11.61 -10.70 -6.08
N ALA A 117 12.45 -11.09 -7.04
CA ALA A 117 13.89 -11.15 -6.84
C ALA A 117 14.47 -9.77 -6.49
N ARG A 118 14.11 -8.73 -7.25
CA ARG A 118 14.53 -7.35 -6.99
C ARG A 118 14.01 -6.83 -5.64
N LEU A 119 12.78 -7.16 -5.26
CA LEU A 119 12.20 -6.77 -3.97
C LEU A 119 13.01 -7.36 -2.81
N LYS A 120 13.42 -8.63 -2.92
CA LYS A 120 14.28 -9.30 -1.94
C LYS A 120 15.66 -8.66 -1.83
N GLU A 121 16.27 -8.31 -2.97
CA GLU A 121 17.56 -7.63 -3.02
C GLU A 121 17.50 -6.25 -2.34
N GLU A 122 16.50 -5.43 -2.67
CA GLU A 122 16.33 -4.11 -2.04
C GLU A 122 16.03 -4.24 -0.54
N THR A 123 15.20 -5.21 -0.13
CA THR A 123 14.94 -5.49 1.28
C THR A 123 16.24 -5.79 2.03
N ALA A 124 17.12 -6.63 1.46
CA ALA A 124 18.42 -6.93 2.05
C ALA A 124 19.35 -5.70 2.13
N ARG A 125 19.36 -4.86 1.09
CA ARG A 125 20.15 -3.61 1.07
C ARG A 125 19.72 -2.65 2.15
N TRP A 126 18.41 -2.46 2.33
CA TRP A 126 17.87 -1.60 3.38
C TRP A 126 18.11 -2.17 4.78
N GLN A 127 18.06 -3.49 4.95
CA GLN A 127 18.37 -4.14 6.22
C GLN A 127 19.85 -3.96 6.61
N GLN A 128 20.75 -3.92 5.64
CA GLN A 128 22.17 -3.65 5.87
C GLN A 128 22.44 -2.19 6.23
N ALA A 129 21.66 -1.25 5.66
CA ALA A 129 21.82 0.17 5.90
C ALA A 129 21.29 0.63 7.27
N ASP A 130 20.29 -0.08 7.83
CA ASP A 130 19.81 0.12 9.19
C ASP A 130 19.59 -1.23 9.88
N THR A 131 20.51 -1.58 10.79
CA THR A 131 20.47 -2.85 11.53
C THR A 131 19.57 -2.80 12.76
N MET A 132 19.04 -1.63 13.13
CA MET A 132 18.19 -1.47 14.32
C MET A 132 16.73 -1.80 14.04
N ILE A 133 16.22 -1.37 12.87
CA ILE A 133 14.83 -1.59 12.47
C ILE A 133 14.78 -2.69 11.40
N PRO A 134 14.13 -3.84 11.68
CA PRO A 134 13.89 -4.88 10.68
C PRO A 134 13.08 -4.37 9.48
N VAL A 135 13.40 -4.85 8.27
CA VAL A 135 12.71 -4.44 7.03
C VAL A 135 11.65 -5.47 6.62
N LEU A 136 10.42 -5.00 6.37
CA LEU A 136 9.31 -5.79 5.84
C LEU A 136 9.05 -5.45 4.37
N PRO A 137 9.13 -6.42 3.44
CA PRO A 137 8.77 -6.20 2.05
C PRO A 137 7.25 -6.03 1.88
N ALA A 138 6.86 -5.24 0.88
CA ALA A 138 5.47 -4.97 0.54
C ALA A 138 5.24 -4.82 -0.97
N LEU A 139 4.04 -5.14 -1.42
CA LEU A 139 3.51 -4.80 -2.74
C LEU A 139 2.52 -3.66 -2.57
N HIS A 140 2.72 -2.53 -3.24
CA HIS A 140 1.82 -1.38 -3.19
C HIS A 140 1.11 -1.23 -4.53
N TYR A 141 -0.08 -1.81 -4.61
CA TYR A 141 -0.81 -2.04 -5.84
C TYR A 141 -1.90 -0.99 -6.07
N ILE A 142 -1.91 -0.39 -7.26
CA ILE A 142 -2.93 0.59 -7.65
C ILE A 142 -4.26 -0.12 -7.93
N ALA A 143 -5.17 -0.07 -6.96
CA ALA A 143 -6.49 -0.70 -7.04
C ALA A 143 -7.52 0.21 -7.72
N VAL A 144 -7.36 1.53 -7.59
CA VAL A 144 -8.15 2.54 -8.31
C VAL A 144 -7.19 3.55 -8.92
N THR A 145 -7.26 3.73 -10.23
CA THR A 145 -6.37 4.61 -10.99
C THR A 145 -7.16 5.77 -11.57
N ALA A 146 -6.68 7.00 -11.42
CA ALA A 146 -7.26 8.15 -12.10
C ALA A 146 -7.09 8.02 -13.62
N GLN A 147 -8.04 8.54 -14.38
CA GLN A 147 -8.07 8.41 -15.84
C GLN A 147 -8.17 9.79 -16.50
N GLU A 148 -7.61 9.91 -17.70
CA GLU A 148 -7.82 11.08 -18.55
C GLU A 148 -9.24 11.11 -19.11
N ASP A 149 -9.84 9.94 -19.36
CA ASP A 149 -11.21 9.80 -19.83
C ASP A 149 -12.21 9.68 -18.66
N PRO A 150 -13.41 10.28 -18.77
CA PRO A 150 -14.43 10.27 -17.72
C PRO A 150 -14.94 8.86 -17.36
N GLY A 151 -14.84 7.92 -18.32
CA GLY A 151 -15.47 6.60 -18.24
C GLY A 151 -17.00 6.65 -18.12
N PRO A 152 -17.67 5.50 -17.98
CA PRO A 152 -19.14 5.44 -17.96
C PRO A 152 -19.80 6.16 -16.78
N SER A 153 -19.07 6.36 -15.67
CA SER A 153 -19.59 7.02 -14.46
C SER A 153 -19.29 8.53 -14.41
N GLY A 154 -18.55 9.07 -15.38
CA GLY A 154 -18.14 10.48 -15.35
C GLY A 154 -17.13 10.80 -14.24
N LYS A 155 -16.52 9.78 -13.62
CA LYS A 155 -15.67 9.93 -12.42
C LYS A 155 -14.18 9.99 -12.70
N TYR A 156 -13.74 9.83 -13.94
CA TYR A 156 -12.32 9.90 -14.32
C TYR A 156 -11.44 8.94 -13.49
N ARG A 157 -11.93 7.71 -13.30
CA ARG A 157 -11.22 6.66 -12.57
C ARG A 157 -11.56 5.29 -13.12
N LEU A 158 -10.59 4.38 -13.04
CA LEU A 158 -10.71 2.96 -13.36
C LEU A 158 -10.50 2.16 -12.07
N ARG A 159 -11.40 1.23 -11.77
CA ARG A 159 -11.19 0.24 -10.70
C ARG A 159 -10.60 -1.01 -11.32
N MET A 160 -9.54 -1.54 -10.73
CA MET A 160 -8.97 -2.80 -11.17
C MET A 160 -9.99 -3.93 -11.00
N PRO A 161 -10.07 -4.88 -11.96
CA PRO A 161 -10.91 -6.06 -11.81
C PRO A 161 -10.55 -6.86 -10.56
N LYS A 162 -11.53 -7.54 -9.97
CA LYS A 162 -11.35 -8.35 -8.77
C LYS A 162 -10.20 -9.34 -8.92
N GLU A 163 -10.10 -9.97 -10.09
CA GLU A 163 -9.10 -10.99 -10.42
C GLU A 163 -7.67 -10.45 -10.34
N GLN A 164 -7.46 -9.14 -10.61
CA GLN A 164 -6.15 -8.52 -10.48
C GLN A 164 -5.78 -8.27 -9.03
N ILE A 165 -6.73 -7.82 -8.22
CA ILE A 165 -6.52 -7.62 -6.77
C ILE A 165 -6.28 -8.99 -6.10
N ASP A 166 -7.04 -10.02 -6.47
CA ASP A 166 -6.84 -11.39 -6.00
C ASP A 166 -5.46 -11.95 -6.39
N LYS A 167 -4.98 -11.62 -7.59
CA LYS A 167 -3.64 -12.05 -8.04
C LYS A 167 -2.55 -11.44 -7.17
N VAL A 168 -2.58 -10.13 -6.92
CA VAL A 168 -1.56 -9.49 -6.06
C VAL A 168 -1.67 -9.91 -4.60
N LEU A 169 -2.88 -10.17 -4.11
CA LEU A 169 -3.08 -10.76 -2.78
C LEU A 169 -2.45 -12.15 -2.66
N THR A 170 -2.65 -13.00 -3.68
CA THR A 170 -2.04 -14.33 -3.72
C THR A 170 -0.52 -14.24 -3.70
N MET A 171 0.06 -13.33 -4.48
CA MET A 171 1.51 -13.07 -4.46
C MET A 171 1.98 -12.63 -3.07
N ALA A 172 1.28 -11.69 -2.43
CA ALA A 172 1.63 -11.20 -1.11
C ALA A 172 1.60 -12.32 -0.05
N HIS A 173 0.57 -13.17 -0.06
CA HIS A 173 0.47 -14.32 0.84
C HIS A 173 1.62 -15.32 0.63
N GLN A 174 1.90 -15.68 -0.63
CA GLN A 174 2.95 -16.66 -0.95
C GLN A 174 4.34 -16.17 -0.55
N GLN A 175 4.59 -14.87 -0.70
CA GLN A 175 5.88 -14.24 -0.42
C GLN A 175 5.97 -13.67 1.01
N LYS A 176 4.90 -13.79 1.80
CA LYS A 176 4.78 -13.24 3.16
C LYS A 176 5.10 -11.74 3.20
N THR A 177 4.63 -10.99 2.20
CA THR A 177 4.79 -9.54 2.11
C THR A 177 3.50 -8.83 2.52
N LEU A 178 3.60 -7.56 2.89
CA LEU A 178 2.41 -6.72 3.08
C LEU A 178 1.81 -6.35 1.71
N LEU A 179 0.53 -6.03 1.69
CA LEU A 179 -0.15 -5.49 0.51
C LEU A 179 -0.74 -4.12 0.84
N PHE A 180 -0.48 -3.12 0.02
CA PHE A 180 -1.19 -1.84 0.06
C PHE A 180 -2.10 -1.75 -1.17
N LEU A 181 -3.35 -1.39 -0.97
CA LEU A 181 -4.27 -1.03 -2.05
C LEU A 181 -4.27 0.48 -2.18
N ASP A 182 -3.84 0.99 -3.32
CA ASP A 182 -3.73 2.42 -3.58
C ASP A 182 -4.94 2.96 -4.34
N VAL A 183 -5.38 4.15 -3.96
CA VAL A 183 -6.62 4.75 -4.46
C VAL A 183 -6.40 6.17 -4.97
N GLN A 184 -6.57 6.32 -6.28
CA GLN A 184 -6.61 7.57 -7.01
C GLN A 184 -8.06 7.88 -7.38
N VAL A 185 -8.70 8.82 -6.66
CA VAL A 185 -10.17 8.97 -6.70
C VAL A 185 -10.71 9.66 -7.97
N GLY A 186 -9.91 10.45 -8.68
CA GLY A 186 -10.40 11.29 -9.78
C GLY A 186 -11.45 12.29 -9.30
N LEU A 187 -12.67 12.21 -9.87
CA LEU A 187 -13.87 12.95 -9.43
C LEU A 187 -14.78 12.16 -8.48
N SER A 188 -14.31 11.01 -8.02
CA SER A 188 -14.95 10.24 -6.94
C SER A 188 -14.51 10.76 -5.56
N THR A 189 -14.94 10.07 -4.52
CA THR A 189 -14.59 10.37 -3.13
C THR A 189 -14.05 9.12 -2.43
N LEU A 190 -13.30 9.29 -1.34
CA LEU A 190 -12.89 8.14 -0.52
C LEU A 190 -14.11 7.40 0.04
N GLN A 191 -15.21 8.12 0.29
CA GLN A 191 -16.50 7.60 0.74
C GLN A 191 -17.09 6.60 -0.25
N ASP A 192 -16.94 6.85 -1.55
CA ASP A 192 -17.45 5.98 -2.61
C ASP A 192 -16.49 4.84 -2.98
N GLU A 193 -15.18 5.04 -2.80
CA GLU A 193 -14.16 4.08 -3.25
C GLU A 193 -13.74 3.09 -2.15
N LEU A 194 -13.54 3.53 -0.91
CA LEU A 194 -12.99 2.67 0.15
C LEU A 194 -13.91 1.50 0.57
N PRO A 195 -15.24 1.66 0.69
CA PRO A 195 -16.12 0.55 1.06
C PRO A 195 -16.06 -0.63 0.09
N LEU A 196 -15.74 -0.39 -1.18
CA LEU A 196 -15.61 -1.43 -2.19
C LEU A 196 -14.37 -2.32 -1.98
N LEU A 197 -13.41 -1.85 -1.19
CA LEU A 197 -12.18 -2.56 -0.85
C LEU A 197 -12.24 -3.20 0.54
N GLU A 198 -13.35 -3.07 1.30
CA GLU A 198 -13.46 -3.60 2.68
C GLU A 198 -13.15 -5.10 2.74
N THR A 199 -13.59 -5.87 1.74
CA THR A 199 -13.35 -7.33 1.70
C THR A 199 -11.86 -7.70 1.73
N TYR A 200 -10.98 -6.82 1.26
CA TYR A 200 -9.53 -6.99 1.30
C TYR A 200 -8.94 -6.32 2.53
N LEU A 201 -9.38 -5.11 2.88
CA LEU A 201 -8.84 -4.35 4.01
C LEU A 201 -9.11 -5.00 5.37
N ARG A 202 -10.08 -5.92 5.45
CA ARG A 202 -10.29 -6.77 6.64
C ARG A 202 -9.25 -7.88 6.83
N LEU A 203 -8.36 -8.12 5.86
CA LEU A 203 -7.24 -9.06 6.00
C LEU A 203 -6.07 -8.38 6.72
N PRO A 204 -5.43 -9.00 7.73
CA PRO A 204 -4.47 -8.32 8.60
C PRO A 204 -3.29 -7.67 7.86
N GLU A 205 -2.75 -8.31 6.83
CA GLU A 205 -1.60 -7.89 6.01
C GLU A 205 -1.92 -6.83 4.94
N VAL A 206 -3.21 -6.49 4.75
CA VAL A 206 -3.64 -5.52 3.74
C VAL A 206 -3.82 -4.13 4.37
N HIS A 207 -3.23 -3.13 3.73
CA HIS A 207 -3.15 -1.72 4.14
C HIS A 207 -3.63 -0.80 3.01
N LEU A 208 -3.66 0.51 3.25
CA LEU A 208 -4.25 1.51 2.34
C LEU A 208 -3.21 2.56 1.92
N GLY A 209 -3.16 2.85 0.62
CA GLY A 209 -2.54 4.03 0.03
C GLY A 209 -3.61 4.97 -0.56
N ILE A 210 -3.40 6.28 -0.47
CA ILE A 210 -4.24 7.28 -1.10
C ILE A 210 -3.40 8.39 -1.73
N ASP A 211 -3.78 8.80 -2.94
CA ASP A 211 -3.07 9.79 -3.75
C ASP A 211 -3.85 11.11 -3.81
N PRO A 212 -3.49 12.13 -2.99
CA PRO A 212 -4.16 13.42 -3.03
C PRO A 212 -4.04 14.15 -4.36
N GLU A 213 -2.96 13.95 -5.14
CA GLU A 213 -2.80 14.62 -6.44
C GLU A 213 -3.93 14.30 -7.43
N TYR A 214 -4.67 13.20 -7.19
CA TYR A 214 -5.76 12.76 -8.02
C TYR A 214 -7.14 13.04 -7.41
N SER A 215 -7.23 13.81 -6.31
CA SER A 215 -8.50 14.29 -5.78
C SER A 215 -8.87 15.64 -6.39
N MET A 216 -9.65 15.59 -7.47
CA MET A 216 -9.89 16.76 -8.32
C MET A 216 -11.12 17.55 -7.86
N LYS A 217 -10.98 18.32 -6.77
CA LYS A 217 -12.07 19.06 -6.09
C LYS A 217 -12.82 20.08 -6.98
N HIS A 218 -12.20 20.54 -8.08
CA HIS A 218 -12.76 21.54 -9.00
C HIS A 218 -13.28 20.97 -10.33
N LEU A 219 -13.62 19.68 -10.36
CA LEU A 219 -14.13 19.00 -11.56
C LEU A 219 -13.16 19.04 -12.76
N GLN A 220 -11.87 19.18 -12.47
CA GLN A 220 -10.81 19.17 -13.48
C GLN A 220 -10.45 17.73 -13.83
N VAL A 221 -10.03 17.51 -15.07
CA VAL A 221 -9.52 16.22 -15.53
C VAL A 221 -8.24 15.89 -14.75
N PRO A 222 -8.08 14.67 -14.20
CA PRO A 222 -6.84 14.25 -13.57
C PRO A 222 -5.60 14.56 -14.43
N SER A 223 -4.49 14.88 -13.77
CA SER A 223 -3.22 15.28 -14.41
C SER A 223 -3.24 16.63 -15.16
N SER A 224 -4.38 17.32 -15.29
CA SER A 224 -4.41 18.71 -15.79
C SER A 224 -4.01 19.75 -14.73
N SER A 225 -4.10 19.36 -13.46
CA SER A 225 -3.64 20.08 -12.28
C SER A 225 -3.31 19.09 -11.17
N ILE A 226 -2.77 19.58 -10.06
CA ILE A 226 -2.50 18.76 -8.87
C ILE A 226 -3.71 18.88 -7.94
N GLY A 227 -4.35 17.75 -7.65
CA GLY A 227 -5.45 17.63 -6.70
C GLY A 227 -5.03 17.84 -5.24
N THR A 228 -5.99 17.70 -4.34
CA THR A 228 -5.75 17.90 -2.91
C THR A 228 -6.71 17.09 -2.04
N PHE A 229 -6.21 16.59 -0.92
CA PHE A 229 -7.04 16.13 0.19
C PHE A 229 -6.94 17.10 1.35
N ASP A 230 -8.07 17.25 2.05
CA ASP A 230 -8.10 17.91 3.35
C ASP A 230 -7.95 16.90 4.48
N ALA A 231 -7.60 17.35 5.69
CA ALA A 231 -7.66 16.54 6.89
C ALA A 231 -9.02 15.85 7.08
N ALA A 232 -10.13 16.44 6.64
CA ALA A 232 -11.43 15.78 6.63
C ALA A 232 -11.46 14.49 5.78
N ASP A 233 -10.83 14.51 4.59
CA ASP A 233 -10.73 13.33 3.72
C ASP A 233 -9.85 12.25 4.37
N ILE A 234 -8.70 12.65 4.93
CA ILE A 234 -7.79 11.72 5.63
C ILE A 234 -8.47 11.12 6.86
N ASN A 235 -9.20 11.94 7.63
CA ASN A 235 -9.95 11.50 8.80
C ASN A 235 -11.10 10.55 8.46
N TYR A 236 -11.69 10.66 7.27
CA TYR A 236 -12.63 9.66 6.78
C TYR A 236 -11.93 8.31 6.58
N ALA A 237 -10.78 8.27 5.90
CA ALA A 237 -10.01 7.04 5.71
C ALA A 237 -9.56 6.44 7.06
N ILE A 238 -9.10 7.27 8.01
CA ILE A 238 -8.73 6.83 9.36
C ILE A 238 -9.93 6.21 10.08
N THR A 239 -11.10 6.84 10.01
CA THR A 239 -12.32 6.33 10.67
C THR A 239 -12.74 5.01 10.05
N PHE A 240 -12.76 4.93 8.72
CA PHE A 240 -13.08 3.71 7.99
C PHE A 240 -12.14 2.53 8.36
N LEU A 241 -10.83 2.76 8.39
CA LEU A 241 -9.86 1.75 8.79
C LEU A 241 -9.98 1.38 10.28
N SER A 242 -10.18 2.36 11.17
CA SER A 242 -10.36 2.14 12.62
C SER A 242 -11.60 1.27 12.88
N ASP A 243 -12.70 1.50 12.16
CA ASP A 243 -13.92 0.71 12.27
C ASP A 243 -13.70 -0.74 11.81
N ILE A 244 -12.97 -0.95 10.72
CA ILE A 244 -12.57 -2.29 10.26
C ILE A 244 -11.71 -2.98 11.32
N VAL A 245 -10.70 -2.30 11.86
CA VAL A 245 -9.81 -2.84 12.90
C VAL A 245 -10.60 -3.28 14.13
N LYS A 246 -11.51 -2.45 14.63
CA LYS A 246 -12.36 -2.76 15.79
C LYS A 246 -13.34 -3.88 15.51
N ARG A 247 -14.03 -3.84 14.37
CA ARG A 247 -15.06 -4.81 14.00
C ARG A 247 -14.51 -6.22 13.82
N TYR A 248 -13.31 -6.34 13.24
CA TYR A 248 -12.69 -7.62 12.92
C TYR A 248 -11.52 -7.98 13.84
N ASN A 249 -11.30 -7.21 14.92
CA ASN A 249 -10.21 -7.41 15.89
C ASN A 249 -8.83 -7.57 15.23
N LEU A 250 -8.48 -6.63 14.34
CA LEU A 250 -7.24 -6.69 13.56
C LEU A 250 -6.10 -5.95 14.26
N PRO A 251 -4.83 -6.23 13.87
CA PRO A 251 -3.73 -5.31 14.11
C PRO A 251 -3.97 -3.93 13.46
N PRO A 252 -3.30 -2.86 13.95
CA PRO A 252 -3.41 -1.53 13.35
C PRO A 252 -3.08 -1.49 11.86
N LYS A 253 -3.84 -0.71 11.10
CA LYS A 253 -3.60 -0.50 9.67
C LYS A 253 -2.59 0.60 9.42
N ILE A 254 -1.80 0.48 8.36
CA ILE A 254 -1.00 1.59 7.85
C ILE A 254 -1.85 2.32 6.81
N LEU A 255 -1.91 3.65 6.93
CA LEU A 255 -2.46 4.56 5.92
C LEU A 255 -1.30 5.37 5.34
N VAL A 256 -0.98 5.16 4.07
CA VAL A 256 -0.01 5.95 3.32
C VAL A 256 -0.73 7.06 2.59
N VAL A 257 -0.31 8.31 2.82
CA VAL A 257 -0.81 9.50 2.14
C VAL A 257 0.32 10.09 1.31
N HIS A 258 0.18 10.07 -0.01
CA HIS A 258 1.21 10.54 -0.93
C HIS A 258 1.29 12.07 -0.96
N ARG A 259 2.50 12.62 -1.06
CA ARG A 259 2.72 14.07 -1.07
C ARG A 259 4.01 14.45 -1.76
N PHE A 260 3.94 15.33 -2.76
CA PHE A 260 5.13 15.94 -3.37
C PHE A 260 5.07 17.46 -3.51
N THR A 261 3.94 18.07 -3.17
CA THR A 261 3.81 19.52 -2.96
C THR A 261 3.13 19.80 -1.63
N GLN A 262 3.30 21.02 -1.11
CA GLN A 262 2.63 21.40 0.12
C GLN A 262 1.09 21.43 -0.03
N ALA A 263 0.55 21.87 -1.16
CA ALA A 263 -0.89 22.07 -1.34
C ALA A 263 -1.71 20.76 -1.45
N MET A 264 -1.05 19.61 -1.67
CA MET A 264 -1.72 18.30 -1.79
C MET A 264 -2.40 17.84 -0.51
N LEU A 265 -1.97 18.34 0.65
CA LEU A 265 -2.56 18.01 1.94
C LEU A 265 -2.80 19.28 2.75
N THR A 266 -4.06 19.64 2.96
CA THR A 266 -4.45 20.81 3.76
C THR A 266 -4.80 20.41 5.19
N ASN A 267 -4.69 21.38 6.10
CA ASN A 267 -5.09 21.24 7.51
C ASN A 267 -4.48 20.04 8.25
N TYR A 268 -3.22 19.67 7.93
CA TYR A 268 -2.56 18.48 8.48
C TYR A 268 -2.61 18.35 10.01
N LYS A 269 -2.69 19.47 10.75
CA LYS A 269 -2.81 19.51 12.21
C LYS A 269 -4.09 18.88 12.73
N ASP A 270 -5.13 18.85 11.91
CA ASP A 270 -6.45 18.30 12.24
C ASP A 270 -6.56 16.81 11.89
N ILE A 271 -5.51 16.20 11.34
CA ILE A 271 -5.45 14.76 11.09
C ILE A 271 -5.35 14.02 12.42
N LYS A 272 -6.30 13.12 12.65
CA LYS A 272 -6.42 12.36 13.89
C LYS A 272 -5.33 11.31 13.97
N LYS A 273 -4.80 11.11 15.18
CA LYS A 273 -3.95 9.97 15.53
C LYS A 273 -4.74 9.06 16.45
N VAL A 274 -5.03 7.85 15.98
CA VAL A 274 -5.78 6.83 16.73
C VAL A 274 -4.97 5.55 16.83
N PRO A 275 -5.14 4.74 17.88
CA PRO A 275 -4.36 3.50 18.06
C PRO A 275 -4.50 2.50 16.89
N GLU A 276 -5.63 2.52 16.18
CA GLU A 276 -5.93 1.55 15.12
C GLU A 276 -5.29 1.88 13.77
N VAL A 277 -4.77 3.10 13.58
CA VAL A 277 -4.24 3.54 12.28
C VAL A 277 -2.91 4.26 12.45
N GLN A 278 -1.92 3.82 11.69
CA GLN A 278 -0.57 4.35 11.62
C GLN A 278 -0.43 5.17 10.33
N VAL A 279 -0.38 6.48 10.45
CA VAL A 279 -0.39 7.40 9.29
C VAL A 279 1.03 7.72 8.84
N VAL A 280 1.29 7.49 7.56
CA VAL A 280 2.55 7.82 6.88
C VAL A 280 2.29 8.93 5.87
N ILE A 281 3.00 10.04 5.99
CA ILE A 281 3.06 11.04 4.91
C ILE A 281 4.27 10.70 4.03
N ASN A 282 4.02 10.24 2.81
CA ASN A 282 5.04 9.70 1.91
C ASN A 282 5.49 10.75 0.90
N MET A 283 6.79 11.09 0.89
CA MET A 283 7.35 12.01 -0.10
C MET A 283 7.40 11.36 -1.48
N ASP A 284 6.49 11.76 -2.37
CA ASP A 284 6.27 11.18 -3.72
C ASP A 284 6.87 12.03 -4.86
N GLY A 285 7.95 12.76 -4.56
CA GLY A 285 8.59 13.66 -5.53
C GLY A 285 9.75 12.99 -6.24
N PHE A 286 9.91 13.26 -7.54
CA PHE A 286 11.06 12.81 -8.33
C PHE A 286 12.04 13.94 -8.62
N GLY A 287 13.28 13.57 -8.92
CA GLY A 287 14.31 14.50 -9.35
C GLY A 287 15.70 14.18 -8.82
N SER A 288 16.55 15.21 -8.78
CA SER A 288 17.86 15.09 -8.15
C SER A 288 17.75 14.83 -6.65
N PRO A 289 18.76 14.18 -6.04
CA PRO A 289 18.83 14.02 -4.58
C PRO A 289 18.55 15.32 -3.82
N ALA A 290 19.17 16.43 -4.23
CA ALA A 290 18.96 17.75 -3.60
C ALA A 290 17.48 18.16 -3.63
N LYS A 291 16.82 18.09 -4.80
CA LYS A 291 15.40 18.44 -4.92
C LYS A 291 14.50 17.56 -4.04
N LYS A 292 14.81 16.26 -3.95
CA LYS A 292 14.02 15.32 -3.13
C LYS A 292 14.23 15.61 -1.63
N ILE A 293 15.45 15.92 -1.21
CA ILE A 293 15.76 16.35 0.18
C ILE A 293 15.02 17.65 0.52
N ASP A 294 15.05 18.64 -0.38
CA ASP A 294 14.37 19.93 -0.20
C ASP A 294 12.86 19.75 -0.07
N SER A 295 12.28 18.91 -0.94
CA SER A 295 10.84 18.66 -0.94
C SER A 295 10.40 17.84 0.27
N TYR A 296 11.20 16.84 0.67
CA TYR A 296 10.98 16.09 1.92
C TYR A 296 10.98 17.02 3.13
N THR A 297 11.99 17.88 3.23
CA THR A 297 12.14 18.84 4.34
C THR A 297 10.99 19.85 4.33
N GLY A 298 10.67 20.41 3.17
CA GLY A 298 9.69 21.48 3.01
C GLY A 298 8.24 21.04 3.14
N PHE A 299 7.90 19.84 2.65
CA PHE A 299 6.50 19.41 2.50
C PHE A 299 6.14 18.23 3.40
N VAL A 300 7.09 17.44 3.88
CA VAL A 300 6.81 16.30 4.77
C VAL A 300 7.28 16.60 6.19
N ALA A 301 8.58 16.81 6.40
CA ALA A 301 9.15 17.01 7.73
C ALA A 301 8.66 18.29 8.42
N ARG A 302 8.39 19.36 7.67
CA ARG A 302 7.91 20.63 8.24
C ARG A 302 6.48 20.58 8.79
N GLU A 303 5.68 19.59 8.35
CA GLU A 303 4.27 19.40 8.68
C GLU A 303 4.03 18.01 9.29
N PRO A 304 4.46 17.80 10.54
CA PRO A 304 4.42 16.49 11.19
C PRO A 304 2.98 15.97 11.36
N VAL A 305 2.77 14.71 10.99
CA VAL A 305 1.53 13.95 11.27
C VAL A 305 1.83 12.82 12.26
N GLN A 306 2.46 11.73 11.81
CA GLN A 306 2.86 10.63 12.69
C GLN A 306 4.17 9.97 12.23
N TYR A 307 4.21 9.42 11.03
CA TYR A 307 5.40 8.85 10.41
C TYR A 307 5.66 9.43 9.02
N THR A 308 6.88 9.28 8.52
CA THR A 308 7.26 9.74 7.19
C THR A 308 7.64 8.58 6.27
N GLY A 309 7.38 8.77 4.98
CA GLY A 309 7.79 7.88 3.93
C GLY A 309 8.60 8.59 2.85
N PHE A 310 9.29 7.83 2.01
CA PHE A 310 10.08 8.35 0.91
C PHE A 310 10.04 7.43 -0.31
N LYS A 311 9.71 8.00 -1.47
CA LYS A 311 9.65 7.27 -2.72
C LYS A 311 10.89 7.47 -3.58
N LEU A 312 11.34 6.43 -4.25
CA LEU A 312 12.48 6.37 -5.16
C LEU A 312 12.00 5.92 -6.53
N PHE A 313 12.37 6.65 -7.59
CA PHE A 313 11.94 6.33 -8.95
C PHE A 313 13.12 5.76 -9.74
N TYR A 314 13.11 4.46 -10.02
CA TYR A 314 14.22 3.76 -10.67
C TYR A 314 14.63 4.38 -12.02
N LYS A 315 13.64 4.86 -12.78
CA LYS A 315 13.86 5.45 -14.11
C LYS A 315 13.90 6.98 -14.07
N VAL A 316 12.98 7.60 -13.32
CA VAL A 316 12.77 9.06 -13.39
C VAL A 316 13.85 9.82 -12.61
N ASP A 317 14.27 9.32 -11.45
CA ASP A 317 15.29 9.99 -10.64
C ASP A 317 16.65 10.02 -11.36
N PRO A 318 17.17 8.91 -11.94
CA PRO A 318 18.39 8.98 -12.74
C PRO A 318 18.25 9.83 -14.00
N LYS A 319 17.10 9.78 -14.69
CA LYS A 319 16.88 10.56 -15.92
C LYS A 319 16.86 12.06 -15.68
N THR A 320 16.24 12.51 -14.58
CA THR A 320 16.03 13.94 -14.28
C THR A 320 17.03 14.49 -13.27
N GLY A 321 17.64 13.60 -12.48
CA GLY A 321 18.46 13.89 -11.31
C GLY A 321 19.84 13.21 -11.31
N LYS A 322 20.21 12.56 -12.42
CA LYS A 322 21.48 11.84 -12.70
C LYS A 322 21.69 10.52 -11.94
N ARG A 323 21.10 10.35 -10.75
CA ARG A 323 21.20 9.10 -9.98
C ARG A 323 20.02 8.92 -9.02
N LEU A 324 19.85 7.69 -8.56
CA LEU A 324 19.00 7.35 -7.43
C LEU A 324 19.71 7.72 -6.11
N MET A 325 18.95 8.10 -5.08
CA MET A 325 19.48 8.18 -3.70
C MET A 325 19.73 6.77 -3.16
N ARG A 326 20.78 6.61 -2.37
CA ARG A 326 21.13 5.36 -1.69
C ARG A 326 20.38 5.25 -0.35
N PRO A 327 20.17 4.03 0.19
CA PRO A 327 19.51 3.84 1.49
C PRO A 327 20.10 4.73 2.59
N GLU A 328 21.41 4.85 2.69
CA GLU A 328 22.09 5.65 3.74
C GLU A 328 21.76 7.14 3.62
N GLU A 329 21.58 7.64 2.39
CA GLU A 329 21.25 9.04 2.13
C GLU A 329 19.79 9.34 2.48
N VAL A 330 18.88 8.38 2.26
CA VAL A 330 17.47 8.51 2.65
C VAL A 330 17.32 8.35 4.16
N LEU A 331 18.06 7.41 4.78
CA LEU A 331 18.05 7.20 6.22
C LEU A 331 18.58 8.43 6.98
N ALA A 332 19.52 9.19 6.40
CA ALA A 332 20.05 10.42 6.96
C ALA A 332 19.06 11.60 6.96
N LEU A 333 17.90 11.49 6.31
CA LEU A 333 16.86 12.52 6.39
C LEU A 333 16.34 12.68 7.82
N TYR A 334 15.77 13.85 8.13
CA TYR A 334 15.19 14.14 9.45
C TYR A 334 13.70 14.50 9.34
N PRO A 335 12.79 13.72 9.95
CA PRO A 335 13.04 12.40 10.55
C PRO A 335 13.46 11.37 9.48
N SER A 336 14.00 10.23 9.89
CA SER A 336 14.32 9.10 9.02
C SER A 336 13.03 8.42 8.56
N PRO A 337 12.81 8.24 7.24
CA PRO A 337 11.61 7.57 6.72
C PRO A 337 11.52 6.10 7.17
N VAL A 338 10.33 5.71 7.60
CA VAL A 338 10.01 4.33 8.02
C VAL A 338 9.21 3.56 6.97
N TYR A 339 8.75 4.24 5.93
CA TYR A 339 8.11 3.64 4.76
C TYR A 339 8.87 4.05 3.50
N ILE A 340 9.38 3.08 2.76
CA ILE A 340 10.14 3.28 1.54
C ILE A 340 9.36 2.71 0.38
N GLN A 341 9.27 3.44 -0.72
CA GLN A 341 8.57 2.97 -1.91
C GLN A 341 9.45 3.11 -3.15
N TYR A 342 9.49 2.07 -3.98
CA TYR A 342 10.16 2.10 -5.27
C TYR A 342 9.14 2.05 -6.41
N GLN A 343 9.34 2.92 -7.41
CA GLN A 343 8.54 2.96 -8.64
C GLN A 343 9.40 2.85 -9.90
#